data_AF-A0A955YZ97-F1
#
_entry.id   AF-A0A955YZ97-F1
#
_cell.length_a   1.000
_cell.length_b   1.000
_cell.length_c   1.000
_cell.angle_alpha   90.00
_cell.angle_beta   90.00
_cell.angle_gamma   90.00
#
_symmetry.space_group_name_H-M   'P 1'
#
loop_
_entity.id
_entity.type
_entity.pdbx_description
1 polymer ?
#
loop_
_entity_poly.entity_id
_entity_poly.type
_entity_poly.pdbx_seq_one_letter_code
_entity_poly.pdbx_strand_id
1 'polypeptide(L)'
;SAEDDEQALARYDATWRAALGAAVDAGASLSHHHGVGRSKAPYMRRDQGTAVDVVRLLKHCMDPAHILNPGALIPDEGAAIGEEGSTPTLGNARSTDDSPSIEIDVTSHLAHVDAGARLRAVEAELQRHRLTLGLDGPFLEEQAGAWFDRGAPGSISPASDPVTQAIAGFSAHLPSGTTIAIRPAPRRAVGPDLMGAFQGAHGLLGEIRSLSLVAHPVQERETIALLFANEETARSAVAWIRGRGVRTTALESAQHAEGFLLRLTLAGPATRRNTALEVLRDITESFGGVELPLDEATVAPPPPKDAPEPLLEELASALRAIP
;
A
#
# COMPACT_ATOMS: atom_id res chain seq x y z
N SER A 1 -27.66 29.26 20.52
CA SER A 1 -28.26 29.61 19.21
C SER A 1 -27.50 30.78 18.63
N ALA A 2 -27.37 30.87 17.30
CA ALA A 2 -26.93 32.08 16.61
C ALA A 2 -28.16 32.99 16.41
N GLU A 3 -27.95 34.31 16.40
CA GLU A 3 -29.04 35.29 16.29
C GLU A 3 -29.47 35.53 14.83
N ASP A 4 -28.60 35.21 13.86
CA ASP A 4 -28.85 35.29 12.43
C ASP A 4 -28.06 34.22 11.65
N ASP A 5 -28.36 34.11 10.34
CA ASP A 5 -27.76 33.13 9.43
C ASP A 5 -26.24 33.35 9.23
N GLU A 6 -25.77 34.60 9.27
CA GLU A 6 -24.34 34.93 9.10
C GLU A 6 -23.52 34.46 10.31
N GLN A 7 -24.02 34.72 11.52
CA GLN A 7 -23.46 34.20 12.77
C GLN A 7 -23.57 32.68 12.85
N ALA A 8 -24.64 32.09 12.32
CA ALA A 8 -24.78 30.63 12.25
C ALA A 8 -23.72 30.00 11.35
N LEU A 9 -23.52 30.57 10.16
CA LEU A 9 -22.48 30.15 9.20
C LEU A 9 -21.08 30.35 9.77
N ALA A 10 -20.79 31.51 10.38
CA ALA A 10 -19.50 31.78 10.99
C ALA A 10 -19.17 30.79 12.13
N ARG A 11 -20.17 30.46 12.97
CA ARG A 11 -20.00 29.44 14.03
C ARG A 11 -19.85 28.03 13.45
N TYR A 12 -20.59 27.69 12.40
CA TYR A 12 -20.44 26.42 11.69
C TYR A 12 -19.02 26.27 11.13
N ASP A 13 -18.52 27.28 10.42
CA ASP A 13 -17.18 27.27 9.83
C ASP A 13 -16.09 27.24 10.90
N ALA A 14 -16.25 27.99 11.99
CA ALA A 14 -15.32 27.95 13.12
C ALA A 14 -15.28 26.57 13.79
N THR A 15 -16.44 25.94 13.99
CA THR A 15 -16.56 24.59 14.54
C THR A 15 -15.90 23.57 13.61
N TRP A 16 -16.16 23.68 12.31
CA TRP A 16 -15.53 22.80 11.32
C TRP A 16 -14.02 22.95 11.29
N ARG A 17 -13.53 24.20 11.32
CA ARG A 17 -12.09 24.49 11.33
C ARG A 17 -11.40 23.91 12.57
N ALA A 18 -12.04 24.06 13.74
CA ALA A 18 -11.53 23.48 14.97
C ALA A 18 -11.51 21.94 14.91
N ALA A 19 -12.57 21.31 14.43
CA ALA A 19 -12.67 19.85 14.32
C ALA A 19 -11.66 19.27 13.31
N LEU A 20 -11.53 19.87 12.12
CA LEU A 20 -10.57 19.43 11.10
C LEU A 20 -9.13 19.67 11.54
N GLY A 21 -8.86 20.84 12.15
CA GLY A 21 -7.55 21.14 12.72
C GLY A 21 -7.14 20.08 13.75
N ALA A 22 -8.00 19.82 14.73
CA ALA A 22 -7.74 18.81 15.76
C ALA A 22 -7.56 17.40 15.18
N ALA A 23 -8.32 17.02 14.14
CA ALA A 23 -8.17 15.73 13.49
C ALA A 23 -6.81 15.59 12.79
N VAL A 24 -6.37 16.62 12.05
CA VAL A 24 -5.06 16.61 11.39
C VAL A 24 -3.92 16.61 12.40
N ASP A 25 -4.06 17.37 13.49
CA ASP A 25 -3.09 17.42 14.60
C ASP A 25 -2.96 16.07 15.31
N ALA A 26 -4.04 15.29 15.36
CA ALA A 26 -4.03 13.93 15.85
C ALA A 26 -3.52 12.91 14.82
N GLY A 27 -3.09 13.33 13.63
CA GLY A 27 -2.55 12.45 12.60
C GLY A 27 -3.58 11.85 11.63
N ALA A 28 -4.85 12.23 11.72
CA ALA A 28 -5.91 11.66 10.88
C ALA A 28 -5.81 12.13 9.41
N SER A 29 -6.27 11.28 8.49
CA SER A 29 -6.44 11.66 7.09
C SER A 29 -7.82 12.24 6.82
N LEU A 30 -7.88 13.33 6.04
CA LEU A 30 -9.10 14.11 5.79
C LEU A 30 -9.92 13.61 4.60
N SER A 31 -10.13 12.30 4.52
CA SER A 31 -10.82 11.65 3.40
C SER A 31 -12.31 12.01 3.30
N HIS A 32 -12.85 12.01 2.08
CA HIS A 32 -14.28 11.96 1.79
C HIS A 32 -14.56 10.89 0.74
N HIS A 33 -15.83 10.49 0.54
CA HIS A 33 -16.17 9.38 -0.37
C HIS A 33 -15.74 9.61 -1.84
N HIS A 34 -15.42 10.85 -2.22
CA HIS A 34 -15.06 11.26 -3.58
C HIS A 34 -13.82 12.19 -3.65
N GLY A 35 -12.91 12.13 -2.68
CA GLY A 35 -11.74 13.03 -2.60
C GLY A 35 -11.82 13.97 -1.40
N VAL A 36 -11.17 15.13 -1.44
CA VAL A 36 -11.24 16.12 -0.35
C VAL A 36 -12.41 17.10 -0.48
N GLY A 37 -12.75 17.50 -1.71
CA GLY A 37 -13.67 18.60 -1.99
C GLY A 37 -13.20 19.95 -1.47
N ARG A 38 -13.94 21.01 -1.82
CA ARG A 38 -13.61 22.40 -1.46
C ARG A 38 -13.46 22.66 0.04
N SER A 39 -14.25 21.97 0.85
CA SER A 39 -14.24 22.18 2.31
C SER A 39 -12.98 21.65 2.99
N LYS A 40 -12.32 20.63 2.42
CA LYS A 40 -11.11 20.03 3.00
C LYS A 40 -9.84 20.31 2.20
N ALA A 41 -9.94 20.75 0.95
CA ALA A 41 -8.79 21.15 0.13
C ALA A 41 -7.83 22.11 0.87
N PRO A 42 -8.29 23.15 1.60
CA PRO A 42 -7.42 24.03 2.40
C PRO A 42 -6.44 23.31 3.36
N TYR A 43 -6.78 22.12 3.83
CA TYR A 43 -5.99 21.36 4.82
C TYR A 43 -5.06 20.34 4.18
N MET A 44 -5.10 20.16 2.86
CA MET A 44 -4.37 19.07 2.21
C MET A 44 -2.86 19.14 2.42
N ARG A 45 -2.28 20.34 2.40
CA ARG A 45 -0.84 20.48 2.65
C ARG A 45 -0.47 20.07 4.08
N ARG A 46 -1.38 20.27 5.04
CA ARG A 46 -1.18 19.81 6.43
C ARG A 46 -1.39 18.30 6.58
N ASP A 47 -2.31 17.71 5.81
CA ASP A 47 -2.59 16.26 5.85
C ASP A 47 -1.53 15.43 5.08
N GLN A 48 -1.23 15.84 3.85
CA GLN A 48 -0.38 15.10 2.90
C GLN A 48 1.03 15.70 2.76
N GLY A 49 1.34 16.81 3.43
CA GLY A 49 2.65 17.46 3.33
C GLY A 49 2.97 17.90 1.90
N THR A 50 4.23 17.71 1.52
CA THR A 50 4.77 17.97 0.17
C THR A 50 4.23 17.02 -0.90
N ALA A 51 3.54 15.92 -0.54
CA ALA A 51 2.91 15.05 -1.52
C ALA A 51 1.80 15.76 -2.32
N VAL A 52 1.22 16.84 -1.79
CA VAL A 52 0.28 17.71 -2.52
C VAL A 52 0.90 18.31 -3.77
N ASP A 53 2.20 18.56 -3.77
CA ASP A 53 2.89 19.21 -4.89
C ASP A 53 2.97 18.27 -6.10
N VAL A 54 3.06 16.96 -5.87
CA VAL A 54 2.93 15.94 -6.93
C VAL A 54 1.52 15.96 -7.53
N VAL A 55 0.48 16.04 -6.70
CA VAL A 55 -0.91 16.15 -7.17
C VAL A 55 -1.11 17.45 -7.96
N ARG A 56 -0.48 18.55 -7.54
CA ARG A 56 -0.52 19.84 -8.24
C ARG A 56 0.12 19.75 -9.62
N LEU A 57 1.27 19.09 -9.73
CA LEU A 57 1.93 18.86 -11.00
C LEU A 57 1.07 18.01 -11.94
N LEU A 58 0.54 16.89 -11.45
CA LEU A 58 -0.34 16.03 -12.24
C LEU A 58 -1.55 16.80 -12.77
N LYS A 59 -2.18 17.63 -11.91
CA LYS A 59 -3.28 18.50 -12.35
C LYS A 59 -2.81 19.51 -13.40
N HIS A 60 -1.64 20.12 -13.22
CA HIS A 60 -1.10 21.10 -14.17
C HIS A 60 -0.82 20.50 -15.54
N CYS A 61 -0.31 19.26 -15.62
CA CYS A 61 -0.11 18.56 -16.88
C CYS A 61 -1.41 18.38 -17.69
N MET A 62 -2.54 18.19 -17.00
CA MET A 62 -3.86 18.01 -17.63
C MET A 62 -4.62 19.33 -17.84
N ASP A 63 -4.36 20.32 -16.99
CA ASP A 63 -5.08 21.59 -16.93
C ASP A 63 -4.11 22.78 -16.71
N PRO A 64 -3.26 23.09 -17.71
CA PRO A 64 -2.29 24.19 -17.57
C PRO A 64 -2.95 25.55 -17.38
N ALA A 65 -4.17 25.71 -17.91
CA ALA A 65 -4.96 26.94 -17.82
C ALA A 65 -5.78 27.05 -16.52
N HIS A 66 -5.73 26.02 -15.65
CA HIS A 66 -6.42 25.99 -14.37
C HIS A 66 -7.97 26.16 -14.47
N ILE A 67 -8.59 25.63 -15.51
CA ILE A 67 -10.04 25.74 -15.75
C ILE A 67 -10.84 24.55 -15.18
N LEU A 68 -10.19 23.41 -14.94
CA LEU A 68 -10.83 22.21 -14.43
C LEU A 68 -11.02 22.32 -12.91
N ASN A 69 -12.18 22.87 -12.53
CA ASN A 69 -12.73 22.88 -11.17
C ASN A 69 -11.73 23.37 -10.10
N PRO A 70 -11.32 24.65 -10.14
CA PRO A 70 -10.38 25.26 -9.19
C PRO A 70 -10.87 25.15 -7.74
N GLY A 71 -9.90 25.06 -6.80
CA GLY A 71 -10.13 24.92 -5.37
C GLY A 71 -10.71 23.59 -4.87
N ALA A 72 -11.07 22.65 -5.76
CA ALA A 72 -11.78 21.42 -5.36
C ALA A 72 -10.85 20.28 -4.94
N LEU A 73 -9.74 20.08 -5.65
CA LEU A 73 -8.73 19.05 -5.37
C LEU A 73 -7.51 19.63 -4.66
N ILE A 74 -7.16 20.89 -4.89
CA ILE A 74 -6.03 21.58 -4.29
C ILE A 74 -6.54 22.99 -4.00
N PRO A 75 -6.21 23.59 -2.85
CA PRO A 75 -6.67 24.93 -2.54
C PRO A 75 -6.05 25.93 -3.51
N ASP A 76 -6.83 26.96 -3.86
CA ASP A 76 -6.34 28.10 -4.63
C ASP A 76 -5.27 28.86 -3.83
N GLU A 77 -4.46 29.68 -4.52
CA GLU A 77 -3.43 30.48 -3.87
C GLU A 77 -4.05 31.38 -2.76
N GLY A 78 -3.45 31.35 -1.57
CA GLY A 78 -3.95 32.08 -0.39
C GLY A 78 -5.07 31.39 0.39
N ALA A 79 -5.65 30.29 -0.10
CA ALA A 79 -6.69 29.53 0.60
C ALA A 79 -6.16 28.35 1.43
N ALA A 80 -4.86 28.06 1.38
CA ALA A 80 -4.23 27.01 2.17
C ALA A 80 -4.16 27.39 3.66
N ILE A 81 -4.45 26.44 4.55
CA ILE A 81 -4.43 26.65 6.00
C ILE A 81 -3.19 25.95 6.58
N GLY A 82 -2.25 26.76 7.09
CA GLY A 82 -1.02 26.33 7.75
C GLY A 82 0.12 26.04 6.76
N GLU A 83 1.14 26.92 6.74
CA GLU A 83 2.37 26.71 5.95
C GLU A 83 3.45 25.95 6.72
N GLU A 84 3.35 25.87 8.05
CA GLU A 84 4.35 25.21 8.89
C GLU A 84 3.96 23.75 9.17
N GLY A 85 4.02 22.93 8.13
CA GLY A 85 4.06 21.48 8.28
C GLY A 85 5.49 21.01 7.99
N SER A 86 6.31 20.84 9.04
CA SER A 86 7.57 20.11 8.93
C SER A 86 7.36 18.85 8.09
N THR A 87 8.29 18.55 7.18
CA THR A 87 8.27 17.33 6.38
C THR A 87 7.91 16.16 7.30
N PRO A 88 6.76 15.48 7.11
CA PRO A 88 6.34 14.44 8.02
C PRO A 88 7.45 13.40 8.13
N THR A 89 8.09 13.33 9.29
CA THR A 89 9.10 12.32 9.55
C THR A 89 8.34 11.01 9.74
N LEU A 90 8.54 10.08 8.81
CA LEU A 90 8.02 8.72 8.95
C LEU A 90 8.82 8.03 10.06
N GLY A 91 8.23 8.00 11.26
CA GLY A 91 8.91 7.46 12.43
C GLY A 91 10.01 8.38 12.96
N ASN A 92 10.49 8.06 14.15
CA ASN A 92 11.42 8.90 14.91
C ASN A 92 12.88 8.64 14.53
N ALA A 93 13.09 8.04 13.35
CA ALA A 93 14.33 7.43 12.93
C ALA A 93 15.42 8.49 12.72
N ARG A 94 16.10 8.85 13.80
CA ARG A 94 17.44 9.42 13.74
C ARG A 94 18.39 8.27 13.44
N SER A 95 18.89 8.23 12.20
CA SER A 95 20.12 7.53 11.88
C SER A 95 21.19 8.01 12.87
N THR A 96 21.56 7.13 13.80
CA THR A 96 22.62 7.37 14.79
C THR A 96 23.77 6.39 14.61
N ASP A 97 23.67 5.49 13.63
CA ASP A 97 24.68 4.50 13.28
C ASP A 97 24.56 4.17 11.77
N ASP A 98 25.63 3.70 11.14
CA ASP A 98 25.75 3.37 9.69
C ASP A 98 24.83 2.23 9.21
N SER A 99 23.86 1.80 10.03
CA SER A 99 22.93 0.71 9.74
C SER A 99 21.51 1.22 9.41
N PRO A 100 20.81 0.60 8.45
CA PRO A 100 19.44 0.97 8.11
C PRO A 100 18.50 0.83 9.31
N SER A 101 17.70 1.85 9.59
CA SER A 101 16.79 1.88 10.74
C SER A 101 15.56 0.99 10.55
N ILE A 102 15.12 0.33 11.63
CA ILE A 102 13.90 -0.47 11.71
C ILE A 102 13.22 -0.16 13.06
N GLU A 103 11.98 0.34 13.03
CA GLU A 103 11.16 0.67 14.21
C GLU A 103 9.80 -0.01 14.08
N ILE A 104 9.35 -0.70 15.14
CA ILE A 104 8.08 -1.44 15.14
C ILE A 104 7.05 -0.72 16.01
N ASP A 105 5.98 -0.24 15.39
CA ASP A 105 4.76 0.18 16.09
C ASP A 105 3.84 -1.04 16.27
N VAL A 106 3.97 -1.66 17.44
CA VAL A 106 3.16 -2.82 17.84
C VAL A 106 1.68 -2.48 17.98
N THR A 107 1.33 -1.22 18.28
CA THR A 107 -0.07 -0.81 18.49
C THR A 107 -0.78 -0.73 17.15
N SER A 108 -0.14 -0.12 16.16
CA SER A 108 -0.70 0.06 14.82
C SER A 108 -0.39 -1.09 13.86
N HIS A 109 0.41 -2.07 14.30
CA HIS A 109 1.00 -3.13 13.47
C HIS A 109 1.74 -2.58 12.25
N LEU A 110 2.62 -1.60 12.46
CA LEU A 110 3.45 -1.01 11.41
C LEU A 110 4.93 -1.26 11.68
N ALA A 111 5.69 -1.48 10.61
CA ALA A 111 7.15 -1.40 10.63
C ALA A 111 7.60 -0.17 9.83
N HIS A 112 8.25 0.78 10.50
CA HIS A 112 8.91 1.92 9.86
C HIS A 112 10.35 1.52 9.56
N VAL A 113 10.72 1.50 8.28
CA VAL A 113 12.00 0.96 7.83
C VAL A 113 12.68 1.90 6.86
N ASP A 114 14.00 1.97 6.95
CA ASP A 114 14.83 2.59 5.92
C ASP A 114 14.74 1.77 4.62
N ALA A 115 14.79 2.43 3.45
CA ALA A 115 14.71 1.76 2.16
C ALA A 115 15.85 0.75 1.94
N GLY A 116 17.01 0.97 2.56
CA GLY A 116 18.16 0.06 2.55
C GLY A 116 18.05 -1.11 3.53
N ALA A 117 17.03 -1.14 4.40
CA ALA A 117 16.86 -2.26 5.33
C ALA A 117 16.55 -3.54 4.57
N ARG A 118 17.25 -4.64 4.90
CA ARG A 118 16.94 -5.95 4.34
C ARG A 118 15.65 -6.50 4.92
N LEU A 119 14.77 -7.04 4.09
CA LEU A 119 13.49 -7.60 4.52
C LEU A 119 13.65 -8.73 5.54
N ARG A 120 14.72 -9.53 5.46
CA ARG A 120 15.05 -10.54 6.50
C ARG A 120 15.26 -9.94 7.88
N ALA A 121 15.84 -8.74 7.96
CA ALA A 121 16.08 -8.06 9.23
C ALA A 121 14.79 -7.45 9.76
N VAL A 122 13.97 -6.87 8.87
CA VAL A 122 12.63 -6.37 9.20
C VAL A 122 11.74 -7.50 9.74
N GLU A 123 11.72 -8.63 9.05
CA GLU A 123 10.96 -9.82 9.43
C GLU A 123 11.44 -10.38 10.79
N ALA A 124 12.76 -10.46 11.00
CA ALA A 124 13.34 -10.90 12.27
C ALA A 124 12.96 -9.97 13.43
N GLU A 125 12.92 -8.66 13.22
CA GLU A 125 12.51 -7.70 14.24
C GLU A 125 11.01 -7.80 14.55
N LEU A 126 10.17 -7.88 13.52
CA LEU A 126 8.73 -8.09 13.66
C LEU A 126 8.40 -9.36 14.46
N GLN A 127 9.14 -10.45 14.22
CA GLN A 127 8.94 -11.72 14.91
C GLN A 127 9.16 -11.62 16.43
N ARG A 128 10.03 -10.71 16.90
CA ARG A 128 10.21 -10.45 18.35
C ARG A 128 8.92 -9.96 19.01
N HIS A 129 8.05 -9.32 18.22
CA HIS A 129 6.75 -8.80 18.63
C HIS A 129 5.57 -9.70 18.24
N ARG A 130 5.83 -10.93 17.75
CA ARG A 130 4.82 -11.84 17.18
C ARG A 130 4.07 -11.23 15.99
N LEU A 131 4.75 -10.41 15.20
CA LEU A 131 4.28 -9.85 13.94
C LEU A 131 5.08 -10.42 12.76
N THR A 132 4.56 -10.27 11.54
CA THR A 132 5.17 -10.75 10.29
C THR A 132 4.67 -9.91 9.10
N LEU A 133 5.53 -9.65 8.11
CA LEU A 133 5.08 -9.18 6.79
C LEU A 133 4.49 -10.32 5.97
N GLY A 134 4.84 -11.55 6.33
CA GLY A 134 4.39 -12.74 5.66
C GLY A 134 5.16 -13.10 4.41
N LEU A 135 6.33 -12.49 4.23
CA LEU A 135 7.22 -12.75 3.11
C LEU A 135 8.03 -14.03 3.36
N ASP A 136 8.32 -14.76 2.29
CA ASP A 136 9.14 -15.96 2.32
C ASP A 136 10.14 -16.01 1.17
N GLY A 137 11.00 -17.03 1.22
CA GLY A 137 11.91 -17.39 0.14
C GLY A 137 12.82 -16.23 -0.32
N PRO A 138 12.91 -15.96 -1.63
CA PRO A 138 13.93 -15.08 -2.20
C PRO A 138 13.75 -13.60 -1.82
N PHE A 139 12.53 -13.17 -1.49
CA PHE A 139 12.23 -11.76 -1.23
C PHE A 139 12.88 -11.24 0.07
N LEU A 140 13.14 -12.14 1.03
CA LEU A 140 13.74 -11.77 2.32
C LEU A 140 15.18 -11.21 2.17
N GLU A 141 15.88 -11.56 1.10
CA GLU A 141 17.25 -11.10 0.88
C GLU A 141 17.32 -9.72 0.20
N GLU A 142 16.18 -9.16 -0.23
CA GLU A 142 16.10 -7.84 -0.85
C GLU A 142 16.08 -6.70 0.17
N GLN A 143 16.50 -5.52 -0.31
CA GLN A 143 16.29 -4.25 0.41
C GLN A 143 14.85 -3.80 0.21
N ALA A 144 14.26 -3.20 1.25
CA ALA A 144 12.85 -2.82 1.26
C ALA A 144 12.48 -1.87 0.10
N GLY A 145 13.34 -0.92 -0.25
CA GLY A 145 13.15 -0.01 -1.39
C GLY A 145 13.14 -0.72 -2.74
N ALA A 146 14.07 -1.66 -2.96
CA ALA A 146 14.12 -2.44 -4.20
C ALA A 146 12.90 -3.37 -4.33
N TRP A 147 12.47 -3.97 -3.23
CA TRP A 147 11.24 -4.77 -3.19
C TRP A 147 9.99 -3.92 -3.48
N PHE A 148 9.92 -2.71 -2.92
CA PHE A 148 8.87 -1.73 -3.23
C PHE A 148 8.84 -1.39 -4.73
N ASP A 149 10.00 -1.09 -5.33
CA ASP A 149 10.12 -0.76 -6.76
C ASP A 149 9.68 -1.89 -7.68
N ARG A 150 9.77 -3.16 -7.26
CA ARG A 150 9.27 -4.31 -8.04
C ARG A 150 7.78 -4.60 -7.85
N GLY A 151 7.06 -3.73 -7.13
CA GLY A 151 5.63 -3.93 -6.88
C GLY A 151 5.33 -4.75 -5.63
N ALA A 152 6.27 -4.84 -4.68
CA ALA A 152 6.13 -5.59 -3.44
C ALA A 152 5.69 -7.06 -3.64
N PRO A 153 6.38 -7.85 -4.49
CA PRO A 153 6.02 -9.24 -4.77
C PRO A 153 6.09 -10.12 -3.51
N GLY A 154 5.29 -11.18 -3.46
CA GLY A 154 5.18 -12.06 -2.29
C GLY A 154 4.33 -11.50 -1.14
N SER A 155 3.88 -10.24 -1.22
CA SER A 155 2.87 -9.70 -0.30
C SER A 155 1.48 -10.31 -0.54
N ILE A 156 0.54 -10.05 0.38
CA ILE A 156 -0.84 -10.53 0.27
C ILE A 156 -1.42 -10.15 -1.10
N SER A 157 -1.97 -11.16 -1.80
CA SER A 157 -2.47 -10.99 -3.16
C SER A 157 -3.44 -9.81 -3.28
N PRO A 158 -3.34 -8.99 -4.35
CA PRO A 158 -4.34 -7.96 -4.65
C PRO A 158 -5.76 -8.51 -4.77
N ALA A 159 -5.95 -9.80 -5.08
CA ALA A 159 -7.28 -10.40 -5.10
C ALA A 159 -7.86 -10.61 -3.67
N SER A 160 -6.99 -10.75 -2.67
CA SER A 160 -7.36 -10.87 -1.26
C SER A 160 -7.36 -9.51 -0.55
N ASP A 161 -6.53 -8.58 -1.02
CA ASP A 161 -6.46 -7.19 -0.56
C ASP A 161 -6.20 -6.21 -1.73
N PRO A 162 -7.27 -5.72 -2.39
CA PRO A 162 -7.19 -5.02 -3.68
C PRO A 162 -6.58 -3.62 -3.63
N VAL A 163 -6.22 -3.14 -2.45
CA VAL A 163 -5.63 -1.81 -2.25
C VAL A 163 -4.12 -1.90 -2.00
N THR A 164 -3.55 -3.11 -2.00
CA THR A 164 -2.13 -3.37 -1.75
C THR A 164 -1.71 -2.82 -0.37
N GLN A 165 -2.29 -3.31 0.74
CA GLN A 165 -2.01 -2.76 2.08
C GLN A 165 -0.63 -3.13 2.62
N ALA A 166 0.23 -3.83 1.88
CA ALA A 166 1.59 -4.10 2.36
C ALA A 166 2.36 -2.82 2.71
N ILE A 167 2.07 -1.71 2.00
CA ILE A 167 2.69 -0.41 2.23
C ILE A 167 1.64 0.59 2.73
N ALA A 168 1.81 1.09 3.96
CA ALA A 168 0.96 2.12 4.54
C ALA A 168 1.41 3.54 4.17
N GLY A 169 2.71 3.74 3.92
CA GLY A 169 3.31 5.05 3.64
C GLY A 169 4.77 4.94 3.20
N PHE A 170 5.33 6.01 2.65
CA PHE A 170 6.74 6.08 2.25
C PHE A 170 7.25 7.52 2.20
N SER A 171 8.58 7.70 2.24
CA SER A 171 9.22 8.96 1.86
C SER A 171 10.13 8.75 0.67
N ALA A 172 10.25 9.78 -0.16
CA ALA A 172 11.10 9.76 -1.35
C ALA A 172 11.76 11.12 -1.57
N HIS A 173 12.96 11.10 -2.13
CA HIS A 173 13.58 12.31 -2.69
C HIS A 173 13.23 12.39 -4.17
N LEU A 174 12.53 13.46 -4.55
CA LEU A 174 12.23 13.74 -5.94
C LEU A 174 13.51 14.19 -6.68
N PRO A 175 13.55 14.08 -8.02
CA PRO A 175 14.66 14.60 -8.82
C PRO A 175 14.95 16.10 -8.63
N SER A 176 13.96 16.89 -8.19
CA SER A 176 14.12 18.30 -7.80
C SER A 176 14.96 18.51 -6.53
N GLY A 177 15.21 17.46 -5.75
CA GLY A 177 15.79 17.54 -4.41
C GLY A 177 14.75 17.69 -3.29
N THR A 178 13.49 17.92 -3.63
CA THR A 178 12.39 17.98 -2.65
C THR A 178 12.15 16.61 -2.04
N THR A 179 12.00 16.55 -0.71
CA THR A 179 11.53 15.32 -0.04
C THR A 179 10.02 15.30 0.05
N ILE A 180 9.41 14.21 -0.42
CA ILE A 180 8.00 13.91 -0.18
C ILE A 180 7.85 12.83 0.89
N ALA A 181 6.77 12.90 1.65
CA ALA A 181 6.41 11.88 2.62
C ALA A 181 4.89 11.66 2.62
N ILE A 182 4.50 10.40 2.51
CA ILE A 182 3.12 9.94 2.67
C ILE A 182 3.05 9.19 4.01
N ARG A 183 2.43 9.83 5.01
CA ARG A 183 2.24 9.25 6.36
C ARG A 183 1.42 7.97 6.29
N PRO A 184 1.56 6.98 7.16
CA PRO A 184 0.65 5.82 7.20
C PRO A 184 -0.79 6.24 7.54
N ALA A 185 -1.78 5.63 6.86
CA ALA A 185 -3.19 5.76 7.21
C ALA A 185 -3.96 4.53 6.71
N PRO A 186 -4.97 4.03 7.45
CA PRO A 186 -5.74 2.85 7.06
C PRO A 186 -6.46 3.00 5.72
N ARG A 187 -6.92 4.22 5.40
CA ARG A 187 -7.50 4.58 4.11
C ARG A 187 -7.30 6.06 3.79
N ARG A 188 -7.24 6.34 2.50
CA ARG A 188 -7.16 7.68 1.92
C ARG A 188 -8.08 7.82 0.72
N ALA A 189 -8.77 8.94 0.65
CA ALA A 189 -9.48 9.42 -0.52
C ALA A 189 -9.21 10.92 -0.64
N VAL A 190 -7.98 11.25 -1.03
CA VAL A 190 -7.44 12.62 -1.01
C VAL A 190 -6.85 13.06 -2.35
N GLY A 191 -7.27 12.40 -3.43
CA GLY A 191 -6.73 12.59 -4.78
C GLY A 191 -6.29 11.26 -5.38
N PRO A 192 -5.45 11.30 -6.44
CA PRO A 192 -4.81 10.11 -6.99
C PRO A 192 -4.03 9.34 -5.93
N ASP A 193 -4.01 8.02 -6.03
CA ASP A 193 -3.22 7.18 -5.14
C ASP A 193 -1.73 7.28 -5.50
N LEU A 194 -0.99 8.07 -4.73
CA LEU A 194 0.44 8.26 -4.92
C LEU A 194 1.25 7.03 -4.50
N MET A 195 0.72 6.14 -3.65
CA MET A 195 1.38 4.86 -3.33
C MET A 195 1.50 4.01 -4.59
N GLY A 196 0.38 3.78 -5.28
CA GLY A 196 0.34 3.06 -6.54
C GLY A 196 1.08 3.77 -7.69
N ALA A 197 1.25 5.09 -7.64
CA ALA A 197 2.00 5.83 -8.65
C ALA A 197 3.53 5.64 -8.52
N PHE A 198 4.06 5.58 -7.29
CA PHE A 198 5.50 5.37 -7.05
C PHE A 198 5.91 3.90 -7.13
N GLN A 199 5.02 2.99 -6.76
CA GLN A 199 5.30 1.56 -6.82
C GLN A 199 5.47 1.10 -8.28
N GLY A 200 6.61 0.49 -8.61
CA GLY A 200 6.91 0.13 -10.01
C GLY A 200 7.59 1.24 -10.81
N ALA A 201 7.83 2.42 -10.22
CA ALA A 201 8.46 3.53 -10.93
C ALA A 201 9.98 3.38 -11.08
N HIS A 202 10.62 2.41 -10.42
CA HIS A 202 12.06 2.14 -10.54
C HIS A 202 12.92 3.42 -10.38
N GLY A 203 12.61 4.24 -9.38
CA GLY A 203 13.30 5.50 -9.11
C GLY A 203 12.97 6.68 -10.04
N LEU A 204 12.14 6.51 -11.07
CA LEU A 204 11.82 7.57 -12.04
C LEU A 204 11.13 8.79 -11.42
N LEU A 205 10.25 8.55 -10.45
CA LEU A 205 9.54 9.62 -9.75
C LEU A 205 10.31 10.15 -8.52
N GLY A 206 11.35 9.43 -8.11
CA GLY A 206 12.16 9.77 -6.94
C GLY A 206 12.76 8.53 -6.26
N GLU A 207 13.80 8.76 -5.47
CA GLU A 207 14.48 7.72 -4.71
C GLU A 207 13.77 7.48 -3.38
N ILE A 208 13.24 6.26 -3.16
CA ILE A 208 12.60 5.87 -1.90
C ILE A 208 13.64 5.90 -0.77
N ARG A 209 13.29 6.54 0.35
CA ARG A 209 14.13 6.65 1.54
C ARG A 209 13.65 5.83 2.72
N SER A 210 12.34 5.77 2.93
CA SER A 210 11.75 5.00 4.01
C SER A 210 10.38 4.47 3.63
N LEU A 211 9.98 3.39 4.27
CA LEU A 211 8.70 2.72 4.08
C LEU A 211 8.03 2.50 5.44
N SER A 212 6.71 2.60 5.46
CA SER A 212 5.87 2.11 6.55
C SER A 212 5.14 0.88 6.04
N LEU A 213 5.52 -0.29 6.53
CA LEU A 213 5.00 -1.58 6.10
C LEU A 213 3.92 -2.04 7.06
N VAL A 214 2.83 -2.60 6.53
CA VAL A 214 1.79 -3.21 7.36
C VAL A 214 2.22 -4.61 7.75
N ALA A 215 2.25 -4.85 9.05
CA ALA A 215 2.51 -6.16 9.61
C ALA A 215 1.22 -6.80 10.12
N HIS A 216 1.26 -8.12 10.27
CA HIS A 216 0.15 -8.90 10.79
C HIS A 216 0.62 -9.79 11.93
N PRO A 217 -0.26 -10.15 12.88
CA PRO A 217 0.06 -11.18 13.86
C PRO A 217 0.55 -12.45 13.16
N VAL A 218 1.62 -13.05 13.69
CA VAL A 218 2.09 -14.37 13.24
C VAL A 218 0.94 -15.36 13.43
N GLN A 219 0.56 -16.00 12.34
CA GLN A 219 -0.44 -17.05 12.30
C GLN A 219 0.23 -18.34 11.85
N GLU A 220 -0.25 -19.47 12.34
CA GLU A 220 0.09 -20.76 11.73
C GLU A 220 -0.38 -20.73 10.27
N ARG A 221 0.55 -21.09 9.38
CA ARG A 221 0.32 -21.19 7.95
C ARG A 221 0.42 -22.63 7.53
N GLU A 222 -0.46 -23.02 6.63
CA GLU A 222 -0.38 -24.28 5.93
C GLU A 222 -0.46 -23.99 4.44
N THR A 223 0.55 -24.47 3.71
CA THR A 223 0.60 -24.37 2.26
C THR A 223 0.32 -25.75 1.70
N ILE A 224 -0.56 -25.80 0.72
CA ILE A 224 -0.94 -27.01 0.00
C ILE A 224 -0.84 -26.76 -1.50
N ALA A 225 -0.46 -27.78 -2.25
CA ALA A 225 -0.31 -27.72 -3.69
C ALA A 225 -1.27 -28.72 -4.34
N LEU A 226 -2.08 -28.24 -5.28
CA LEU A 226 -3.05 -29.04 -6.01
C LEU A 226 -2.75 -28.99 -7.50
N LEU A 227 -2.65 -30.15 -8.13
CA LEU A 227 -2.58 -30.30 -9.57
C LEU A 227 -3.97 -30.59 -10.13
N PHE A 228 -4.41 -29.72 -11.03
CA PHE A 228 -5.66 -29.89 -11.77
C PHE A 228 -5.36 -30.31 -13.21
N ALA A 229 -6.33 -30.96 -13.84
CA ALA A 229 -6.22 -31.35 -15.25
C ALA A 229 -5.97 -30.16 -16.20
N ASN A 230 -6.50 -28.98 -15.88
CA ASN A 230 -6.35 -27.76 -16.68
C ASN A 230 -6.61 -26.49 -15.84
N GLU A 231 -6.23 -25.33 -16.40
CA GLU A 231 -6.40 -24.01 -15.78
C GLU A 231 -7.86 -23.70 -15.44
N GLU A 232 -8.80 -24.03 -16.34
CA GLU A 232 -10.23 -23.73 -16.16
C GLU A 232 -10.80 -24.40 -14.90
N THR A 233 -10.42 -25.66 -14.68
CA THR A 233 -10.83 -26.42 -13.49
C THR A 233 -10.20 -25.84 -12.23
N ALA A 234 -8.91 -25.49 -12.28
CA ALA A 234 -8.21 -24.85 -11.16
C ALA A 234 -8.85 -23.50 -10.77
N ARG A 235 -9.21 -22.67 -11.77
CA ARG A 235 -9.87 -21.38 -11.54
C ARG A 235 -11.27 -21.55 -10.96
N SER A 236 -12.00 -22.56 -11.43
CA SER A 236 -13.32 -22.91 -10.89
C SER A 236 -13.23 -23.36 -9.42
N ALA A 237 -12.21 -24.15 -9.08
CA ALA A 237 -11.92 -24.54 -7.70
C ALA A 237 -11.62 -23.32 -6.81
N VAL A 238 -10.77 -22.38 -7.26
CA VAL A 238 -10.49 -21.12 -6.54
C VAL A 238 -11.76 -20.31 -6.30
N ALA A 239 -12.62 -20.17 -7.32
CA ALA A 239 -13.88 -19.46 -7.20
C ALA A 239 -14.80 -20.13 -6.16
N TRP A 240 -14.84 -21.46 -6.15
CA TRP A 240 -15.61 -22.24 -5.19
C TRP A 240 -15.10 -22.11 -3.76
N ILE A 241 -13.78 -22.21 -3.53
CA ILE A 241 -13.10 -21.95 -2.23
C ILE A 241 -13.54 -20.60 -1.68
N ARG A 242 -13.45 -19.56 -2.51
CA ARG A 242 -13.83 -18.20 -2.13
C ARG A 242 -15.31 -18.08 -1.83
N GLY A 243 -16.18 -18.73 -2.62
CA GLY A 243 -17.62 -18.77 -2.40
C GLY A 243 -18.03 -19.40 -1.06
N ARG A 244 -17.21 -20.29 -0.50
CA ARG A 244 -17.38 -20.87 0.84
C ARG A 244 -16.82 -20.01 1.97
N GLY A 245 -16.25 -18.85 1.66
CA GLY A 245 -15.68 -17.93 2.65
C GLY A 245 -14.28 -18.32 3.14
N VAL A 246 -13.64 -19.31 2.53
CA VAL A 246 -12.25 -19.64 2.81
C VAL A 246 -11.35 -18.60 2.15
N ARG A 247 -10.63 -17.83 2.98
CA ARG A 247 -9.69 -16.81 2.52
C ARG A 247 -8.28 -17.39 2.47
N THR A 248 -7.62 -17.25 1.33
CA THR A 248 -6.22 -17.62 1.13
C THR A 248 -5.34 -16.39 1.34
N THR A 249 -4.25 -16.54 2.09
CA THR A 249 -3.27 -15.46 2.30
C THR A 249 -2.27 -15.36 1.15
N ALA A 250 -1.96 -16.47 0.50
CA ALA A 250 -1.24 -16.50 -0.76
C ALA A 250 -1.93 -17.48 -1.73
N LEU A 251 -1.89 -17.13 -3.01
CA LEU A 251 -2.41 -17.95 -4.11
C LEU A 251 -1.44 -17.81 -5.28
N GLU A 252 -0.81 -18.91 -5.65
CA GLU A 252 0.12 -18.99 -6.76
C GLU A 252 -0.38 -20.05 -7.75
N SER A 253 -0.07 -19.85 -9.02
CA SER A 253 -0.46 -20.77 -10.07
C SER A 253 0.59 -20.85 -11.17
N ALA A 254 0.81 -22.04 -11.71
CA ALA A 254 1.74 -22.26 -12.81
C ALA A 254 1.28 -23.38 -13.74
N GLN A 255 1.70 -23.31 -15.00
CA GLN A 255 1.59 -24.45 -15.91
C GLN A 255 2.52 -25.57 -15.43
N HIS A 256 2.00 -26.78 -15.32
CA HIS A 256 2.75 -27.98 -14.94
C HIS A 256 2.79 -28.97 -16.12
N ALA A 257 3.77 -29.89 -16.13
CA ALA A 257 3.91 -30.88 -17.21
C ALA A 257 2.67 -31.76 -17.36
N GLU A 258 2.01 -32.05 -16.23
CA GLU A 258 0.85 -32.95 -16.15
C GLU A 258 -0.49 -32.21 -16.01
N GLY A 259 -0.49 -30.87 -16.08
CA GLY A 259 -1.72 -30.08 -15.92
C GLY A 259 -1.45 -28.66 -15.44
N PHE A 260 -2.24 -28.21 -14.47
CA PHE A 260 -2.15 -26.86 -13.94
C PHE A 260 -2.01 -26.88 -12.42
N LEU A 261 -0.92 -26.32 -11.93
CA LEU A 261 -0.56 -26.30 -10.51
C LEU A 261 -1.17 -25.07 -9.82
N LEU A 262 -1.75 -25.30 -8.66
CA LEU A 262 -2.27 -24.28 -7.76
C LEU A 262 -1.62 -24.45 -6.38
N ARG A 263 -0.91 -23.44 -5.88
CA ARG A 263 -0.43 -23.41 -4.49
C ARG A 263 -1.26 -22.43 -3.69
N LEU A 264 -1.80 -22.90 -2.59
CA LEU A 264 -2.69 -22.16 -1.70
C LEU A 264 -2.04 -22.10 -0.33
N THR A 265 -1.89 -20.89 0.23
CA THR A 265 -1.51 -20.74 1.64
C THR A 265 -2.72 -20.26 2.44
N LEU A 266 -3.00 -21.00 3.50
CA LEU A 266 -4.09 -20.77 4.44
C LEU A 266 -3.49 -20.27 5.75
N ALA A 267 -4.12 -19.27 6.37
CA ALA A 267 -3.71 -18.77 7.68
C ALA A 267 -4.90 -18.70 8.64
N GLY A 268 -4.69 -19.14 9.87
CA GLY A 268 -5.69 -19.05 10.93
C GLY A 268 -5.52 -20.11 12.02
N PRO A 269 -6.36 -20.07 13.07
CA PRO A 269 -6.34 -21.08 14.13
C PRO A 269 -6.65 -22.48 13.57
N ALA A 270 -6.13 -23.52 14.24
CA ALA A 270 -6.25 -24.93 13.82
C ALA A 270 -7.67 -25.38 13.41
N THR A 271 -8.71 -24.80 14.02
CA THR A 271 -10.11 -25.04 13.64
C THR A 271 -10.46 -24.55 12.25
N ARG A 272 -10.04 -23.34 11.85
CA ARG A 272 -10.22 -22.85 10.46
C ARG A 272 -9.39 -23.63 9.47
N ARG A 273 -8.21 -24.10 9.90
CA ARG A 273 -7.33 -24.97 9.09
C ARG A 273 -8.01 -26.29 8.76
N ASN A 274 -8.59 -26.96 9.75
CA ASN A 274 -9.35 -28.20 9.53
C ASN A 274 -10.53 -27.97 8.58
N THR A 275 -11.27 -26.86 8.73
CA THR A 275 -12.34 -26.50 7.78
C THR A 275 -11.81 -26.25 6.37
N ALA A 276 -10.63 -25.64 6.24
CA ALA A 276 -10.00 -25.43 4.94
C ALA A 276 -9.51 -26.76 4.32
N LEU A 277 -8.96 -27.68 5.12
CA LEU A 277 -8.60 -29.03 4.68
C LEU A 277 -9.84 -29.86 4.28
N GLU A 278 -10.96 -29.71 4.97
CA GLU A 278 -12.26 -30.29 4.56
C GLU A 278 -12.71 -29.73 3.21
N VAL A 279 -12.65 -28.40 3.04
CA VAL A 279 -12.95 -27.73 1.76
C VAL A 279 -12.01 -28.21 0.64
N LEU A 280 -10.75 -28.52 0.94
CA LEU A 280 -9.79 -29.06 -0.03
C LEU A 280 -10.10 -30.51 -0.42
N ARG A 281 -10.52 -31.35 0.54
CA ARG A 281 -11.01 -32.70 0.23
C ARG A 281 -12.23 -32.66 -0.69
N ASP A 282 -13.17 -31.76 -0.40
CA ASP A 282 -14.34 -31.54 -1.27
C ASP A 282 -13.94 -31.08 -2.68
N ILE A 283 -12.82 -30.36 -2.82
CA ILE A 283 -12.30 -29.90 -4.12
C ILE A 283 -11.66 -31.03 -4.91
N THR A 284 -10.89 -31.91 -4.25
CA THR A 284 -10.39 -33.13 -4.90
C THR A 284 -11.54 -33.99 -5.41
N GLU A 285 -12.61 -34.14 -4.62
CA GLU A 285 -13.79 -34.92 -5.00
C GLU A 285 -14.65 -34.25 -6.08
N SER A 286 -14.82 -32.91 -6.04
CA SER A 286 -15.73 -32.18 -6.94
C SER A 286 -15.06 -31.64 -8.22
N PHE A 287 -13.75 -31.38 -8.17
CA PHE A 287 -12.99 -30.76 -9.26
C PHE A 287 -11.77 -31.57 -9.71
N GLY A 288 -11.46 -32.70 -9.05
CA GLY A 288 -10.40 -33.61 -9.50
C GLY A 288 -8.97 -33.14 -9.26
N GLY A 289 -8.75 -32.21 -8.31
CA GLY A 289 -7.42 -31.74 -7.94
C GLY A 289 -6.64 -32.77 -7.11
N VAL A 290 -5.45 -33.18 -7.55
CA VAL A 290 -4.57 -34.12 -6.84
C VAL A 290 -3.54 -33.34 -6.03
N GLU A 291 -3.38 -33.68 -4.76
CA GLU A 291 -2.35 -33.05 -3.93
C GLU A 291 -0.95 -33.45 -4.39
N LEU A 292 -0.06 -32.47 -4.55
CA LEU A 292 1.34 -32.67 -4.86
C LEU A 292 2.24 -32.30 -3.67
N PRO A 293 3.37 -33.01 -3.47
CA PRO A 293 4.42 -32.57 -2.56
C PRO A 293 4.91 -31.14 -2.87
N LEU A 294 5.12 -30.33 -1.84
CA LEU A 294 5.49 -28.91 -2.00
C LEU A 294 6.86 -28.68 -2.67
N ASP A 295 7.77 -29.64 -2.53
CA ASP A 295 9.09 -29.66 -3.16
C ASP A 295 9.03 -29.89 -4.67
N GLU A 296 7.99 -30.55 -5.17
CA GLU A 296 7.72 -30.75 -6.60
C GLU A 296 6.92 -29.58 -7.21
N ALA A 297 6.32 -28.75 -6.37
CA ALA A 297 5.42 -27.66 -6.74
C ALA A 297 6.13 -26.29 -6.80
N THR A 298 7.06 -26.10 -7.74
CA THR A 298 7.69 -24.78 -7.95
C THR A 298 6.84 -23.87 -8.83
N VAL A 299 6.49 -22.68 -8.33
CA VAL A 299 5.84 -21.63 -9.11
C VAL A 299 6.85 -20.50 -9.31
N ALA A 300 7.14 -20.16 -10.57
CA ALA A 300 8.00 -19.03 -10.88
C ALA A 300 7.32 -17.73 -10.44
N PRO A 301 8.06 -16.77 -9.85
CA PRO A 301 7.51 -15.47 -9.50
C PRO A 301 6.98 -14.76 -10.76
N PRO A 302 5.94 -13.91 -10.63
CA PRO A 302 5.44 -13.14 -11.76
C PRO A 302 6.58 -12.29 -12.36
N PRO A 303 6.64 -12.14 -13.69
CA PRO A 303 7.62 -11.27 -14.32
C PRO A 303 7.44 -9.83 -13.80
N PRO A 304 8.53 -9.06 -13.67
CA PRO A 304 8.42 -7.64 -13.36
C PRO A 304 7.54 -6.95 -14.40
N LYS A 305 6.78 -5.94 -13.99
CA LYS A 305 6.06 -5.10 -14.96
C LYS A 305 7.10 -4.32 -15.78
N ASP A 306 7.11 -4.51 -17.09
CA ASP A 306 7.92 -3.69 -17.99
C ASP A 306 7.43 -2.23 -17.92
N ALA A 307 8.37 -1.28 -17.86
CA ALA A 307 8.06 0.14 -17.85
C ALA A 307 7.67 0.62 -19.27
N PRO A 308 6.52 1.28 -19.47
CA PRO A 308 6.24 1.96 -20.74
C PRO A 308 7.09 3.24 -20.85
N GLU A 309 8.11 3.25 -21.70
CA GLU A 309 9.14 4.30 -21.78
C GLU A 309 8.66 5.73 -22.13
N PRO A 310 7.73 6.01 -23.05
CA PRO A 310 7.55 7.38 -23.56
C PRO A 310 6.89 8.35 -22.57
N LEU A 311 5.89 7.90 -21.82
CA LEU A 311 5.10 8.76 -20.92
C LEU A 311 5.86 9.08 -19.61
N LEU A 312 6.79 8.20 -19.23
CA LEU A 312 7.55 8.29 -17.99
C LEU A 312 8.67 9.34 -18.07
N GLU A 313 9.28 9.54 -19.25
CA GLU A 313 10.31 10.56 -19.45
C GLU A 313 9.74 11.99 -19.36
N GLU A 314 8.55 12.22 -19.93
CA GLU A 314 7.86 13.51 -19.85
C GLU A 314 7.49 13.85 -18.40
N LEU A 315 7.00 12.86 -17.63
CA LEU A 315 6.67 13.03 -16.22
C LEU A 315 7.92 13.28 -15.36
N ALA A 316 9.01 12.53 -15.59
CA ALA A 316 10.29 12.75 -14.91
C ALA A 316 10.89 14.14 -15.22
N SER A 317 10.71 14.62 -16.47
CA SER A 317 11.09 15.99 -16.86
C SER A 317 10.27 17.05 -16.11
N ALA A 318 8.95 16.86 -16.01
CA ALA A 318 8.07 17.75 -15.27
C ALA A 318 8.40 17.78 -13.76
N LEU A 319 8.74 16.63 -13.16
CA LEU A 319 9.16 16.53 -11.77
C LEU A 319 10.49 17.25 -11.47
N ARG A 320 11.43 17.28 -12.44
CA ARG A 320 12.68 18.05 -12.31
C ARG A 320 12.46 19.57 -12.25
N ALA A 321 11.31 20.06 -12.73
CA ALA A 321 10.97 21.48 -12.72
C ALA A 321 10.27 21.94 -11.43
N ILE A 322 10.07 21.05 -10.45
CA ILE A 322 9.56 21.42 -9.13
C ILE A 322 10.67 22.21 -8.40
N PRO A 323 10.43 23.47 -7.99
CA PRO A 323 11.40 24.25 -7.22
C PRO A 323 11.57 23.79 -5.78
#